data_AF-A0A1I2GMW0-F1
#
_entry.id   AF-A0A1I2GMW0-F1
#
_cell.length_a   1.000
_cell.length_b   1.000
_cell.length_c   1.000
_cell.angle_alpha   90.00
_cell.angle_beta   90.00
_cell.angle_gamma   90.00
#
_symmetry.space_group_name_H-M   'P 1'
#
loop_
_entity.id
_entity.type
_entity.pdbx_description
1 polymer ?
#
loop_
_entity_poly.entity_id
_entity_poly.type
_entity_poly.pdbx_seq_one_letter_code
_entity_poly.pdbx_strand_id
1 'polypeptide(L)' 'MKIELAMKKHEEQVMQLPNVTGIGIGKKAGKDVIKVFVTRKLPESTLQSHEIIPKALDGYETDVEEIGIVTTQTL' A
#
# COMPACT_ATOMS: atom_id res chain seq x y z
N MET A 1 8.42 -17.56 1.06
CA MET A 1 7.08 -17.17 0.57
C MET A 1 7.25 -16.51 -0.79
N LYS A 2 6.23 -16.48 -1.66
CA LYS A 2 6.26 -15.63 -2.88
C LYS A 2 5.59 -14.31 -2.56
N ILE A 3 6.08 -13.19 -3.12
CA ILE A 3 5.53 -11.86 -2.84
C ILE A 3 4.05 -11.73 -3.21
N GLU A 4 3.59 -12.45 -4.24
CA GLU A 4 2.18 -12.54 -4.63
C GLU A 4 1.29 -13.12 -3.52
N LEU A 5 1.78 -14.14 -2.80
CA LEU A 5 1.06 -14.73 -1.68
C LEU A 5 1.06 -13.80 -0.47
N ALA A 6 2.17 -13.07 -0.24
CA ALA A 6 2.26 -12.09 0.84
C ALA A 6 1.27 -10.95 0.59
N MET A 7 1.27 -10.36 -0.60
CA MET A 7 0.34 -9.31 -1.00
C MET A 7 -1.11 -9.76 -0.85
N LYS A 8 -1.50 -10.91 -1.44
CA LYS A 8 -2.88 -11.42 -1.35
C LYS A 8 -3.34 -11.70 0.08
N LYS A 9 -2.46 -12.18 0.94
CA LYS A 9 -2.77 -12.44 2.35
C LYS A 9 -3.13 -11.17 3.12
N HIS A 10 -2.51 -10.04 2.77
CA HIS A 10 -2.71 -8.75 3.45
C HIS A 10 -3.65 -7.81 2.70
N GLU A 11 -4.06 -8.15 1.48
CA GLU A 11 -4.86 -7.30 0.59
C GLU A 11 -6.13 -6.77 1.28
N GLU A 12 -6.94 -7.65 1.86
CA GLU A 12 -8.18 -7.26 2.52
C GLU A 12 -7.95 -6.28 3.68
N GLN A 13 -6.96 -6.57 4.54
CA GLN A 13 -6.65 -5.71 5.68
C GLN A 13 -6.09 -4.35 5.25
N VAL A 14 -5.18 -4.34 4.26
CA VAL A 14 -4.56 -3.10 3.77
C VAL A 14 -5.60 -2.23 3.07
N MET A 15 -6.52 -2.82 2.30
CA MET A 15 -7.61 -2.10 1.64
C MET A 15 -8.63 -1.49 2.62
N GLN A 16 -8.67 -1.94 3.87
CA GLN A 16 -9.52 -1.35 4.92
C GLN A 16 -8.87 -0.12 5.60
N LEU A 17 -7.58 0.14 5.36
CA LEU A 17 -6.91 1.30 5.95
C LEU A 17 -7.41 2.60 5.30
N PRO A 18 -7.54 3.69 6.08
CA PRO A 18 -7.98 4.95 5.54
C PRO A 18 -7.00 5.46 4.48
N ASN A 19 -7.55 6.11 3.47
CA ASN A 19 -6.83 6.67 2.32
C ASN A 19 -6.19 5.64 1.37
N VAL A 20 -6.24 4.33 1.64
CA VAL A 20 -5.74 3.32 0.70
C VAL A 20 -6.71 3.17 -0.48
N THR A 21 -6.17 3.18 -1.69
CA THR A 21 -6.91 2.99 -2.95
C THR A 21 -6.55 1.69 -3.66
N GLY A 22 -5.43 1.07 -3.31
CA GLY A 22 -4.98 -0.17 -3.94
C GLY A 22 -3.71 -0.74 -3.32
N ILE A 23 -3.46 -2.01 -3.60
CA ILE A 23 -2.23 -2.73 -3.27
C ILE A 23 -1.73 -3.46 -4.52
N GLY A 24 -0.41 -3.59 -4.66
CA GLY A 24 0.20 -4.24 -5.81
C GLY A 24 1.63 -4.70 -5.54
N ILE A 25 2.28 -5.22 -6.59
CA ILE A 25 3.69 -5.56 -6.58
C ILE A 25 4.42 -4.62 -7.53
N GLY A 26 5.55 -4.09 -7.07
CA GLY A 26 6.41 -3.24 -7.89
C GLY A 26 7.88 -3.50 -7.60
N LYS A 27 8.73 -2.66 -8.18
CA LYS A 27 10.17 -2.65 -7.93
C LYS A 27 10.60 -1.33 -7.32
N LYS A 28 11.51 -1.40 -6.35
CA LYS A 28 12.19 -0.24 -5.76
C LYS A 28 13.66 -0.58 -5.60
N ALA A 29 14.53 0.25 -6.19
CA ALA A 29 15.98 0.01 -6.23
C ALA A 29 16.34 -1.43 -6.68
N GLY A 30 15.62 -1.97 -7.66
CA GLY A 30 15.86 -3.31 -8.21
C GLY A 30 15.30 -4.47 -7.37
N LYS A 31 14.69 -4.22 -6.22
CA LYS A 31 14.07 -5.24 -5.34
C LYS A 31 12.56 -5.25 -5.50
N ASP A 32 11.95 -6.43 -5.38
CA ASP A 32 10.50 -6.57 -5.35
C ASP A 32 9.94 -6.04 -4.03
N VAL A 33 8.92 -5.20 -4.12
CA VAL A 33 8.25 -4.55 -2.98
C VAL A 33 6.75 -4.64 -3.13
N ILE A 34 6.04 -4.55 -2.00
CA ILE A 34 4.59 -4.42 -2.00
C ILE A 34 4.26 -2.93 -2.09
N LYS A 35 3.63 -2.55 -3.20
CA LYS A 35 3.16 -1.18 -3.45
C LYS A 35 1.83 -0.98 -2.75
N VAL A 36 1.69 0.13 -2.02
CA VAL A 36 0.41 0.55 -1.44
C VAL A 36 0.09 1.93 -1.98
N PHE A 37 -1.03 2.02 -2.69
CA PHE A 37 -1.50 3.25 -3.29
C PHE A 37 -2.44 3.97 -2.34
N VAL A 38 -2.22 5.26 -2.15
CA VAL A 38 -3.03 6.10 -1.26
C VAL A 38 -3.51 7.36 -1.96
N THR A 39 -4.64 7.91 -1.50
CA THR A 39 -5.14 9.20 -1.97
C THR A 39 -4.26 10.37 -1.54
N ARG A 40 -3.65 10.29 -0.35
CA ARG A 40 -2.74 11.28 0.20
C ARG A 40 -1.77 10.66 1.22
N LYS A 41 -0.56 11.18 1.32
CA LYS A 41 0.40 10.89 2.39
C LYS A 41 0.15 11.82 3.58
N LEU A 42 0.11 11.23 4.76
CA LEU A 42 0.00 11.93 6.04
C LEU A 42 1.24 11.62 6.90
N PRO A 43 1.75 12.57 7.70
CA PRO A 43 2.77 12.26 8.69
C PRO A 43 2.29 11.18 9.66
N GLU A 44 3.15 10.22 10.01
CA GLU A 44 2.83 9.16 10.98
C GLU A 44 2.32 9.73 12.33
N SER A 45 2.81 10.91 12.74
CA SER A 45 2.37 11.61 13.95
C SER A 45 0.91 12.08 13.93
N THR A 46 0.29 12.13 12.76
CA THR A 46 -1.12 12.51 12.57
C THR A 46 -2.05 11.32 12.38
N LEU A 47 -1.49 10.11 12.31
CA LEU A 47 -2.20 8.86 12.12
C LEU A 47 -2.34 8.11 13.44
N GLN A 48 -3.47 7.42 13.62
CA GLN A 48 -3.59 6.41 14.66
C GLN A 48 -2.66 5.24 14.33
N SER A 49 -2.16 4.53 15.34
CA SER A 49 -1.23 3.41 15.11
C SER A 49 -1.79 2.31 14.21
N HIS A 50 -3.11 2.12 14.18
CA HIS A 50 -3.78 1.14 13.32
C HIS A 50 -4.03 1.64 11.90
N GLU A 51 -3.82 2.93 11.61
CA GLU A 51 -3.91 3.53 10.29
C GLU A 51 -2.57 3.54 9.55
N ILE A 52 -1.47 3.30 10.28
CA ILE A 52 -0.12 3.29 9.73
C ILE A 52 0.09 1.97 8.97
N ILE A 53 0.41 2.10 7.68
CA ILE A 53 0.77 0.97 6.83
C ILE A 53 2.07 0.35 7.37
N PRO A 54 2.11 -0.95 7.69
CA PRO A 54 3.33 -1.61 8.14
C PRO A 54 4.46 -1.46 7.13
N LYS A 55 5.69 -1.19 7.60
CA LYS A 55 6.88 -1.02 6.73
C LYS A 55 7.30 -2.29 5.98
N ALA A 56 6.78 -3.44 6.40
CA ALA A 56 6.95 -4.71 5.71
C ALA A 56 5.75 -5.64 5.95
N LEU A 57 5.44 -6.47 4.96
CA LEU A 57 4.39 -7.49 5.02
C LEU A 57 4.98 -8.84 4.64
N ASP A 58 4.96 -9.81 5.56
CA ASP A 58 5.60 -11.13 5.42
C ASP A 58 7.07 -11.04 4.93
N GLY A 59 7.80 -10.03 5.39
CA GLY A 59 9.22 -9.81 5.07
C GLY A 59 9.50 -9.01 3.80
N TYR A 60 8.48 -8.59 3.06
CA TYR A 60 8.63 -7.71 1.88
C TYR A 60 8.42 -6.25 2.29
N GLU A 61 9.35 -5.38 1.90
CA GLU A 61 9.22 -3.93 2.12
C GLU A 61 7.94 -3.39 1.48
N THR A 62 7.23 -2.53 2.20
CA THR A 62 6.13 -1.76 1.65
C THR A 62 6.63 -0.42 1.11
N ASP A 63 6.07 -0.02 -0.02
CA ASP A 63 6.38 1.25 -0.65
C ASP A 63 5.08 1.99 -0.95
N VAL A 64 4.89 3.10 -0.22
CA VAL A 64 3.64 3.86 -0.24
C VAL A 64 3.72 4.93 -1.32
N GLU A 65 2.79 4.93 -2.26
CA GLU A 65 2.70 5.88 -3.37
C GLU A 65 1.40 6.66 -3.30
N GLU A 66 1.51 7.98 -3.35
CA GLU A 66 0.34 8.86 -3.44
C GLU A 66 -0.07 9.00 -4.90
N ILE A 67 -1.32 8.64 -5.21
CA ILE A 67 -1.86 8.71 -6.58
C ILE A 67 -3.10 9.59 -6.69
N GLY A 68 -3.57 10.16 -5.58
CA GLY A 68 -4.81 10.94 -5.55
C GLY A 68 -6.07 10.09 -5.63
N ILE A 69 -7.18 10.71 -6.02
CA ILE A 69 -8.48 10.04 -6.15
C ILE A 69 -8.55 9.35 -7.51
N VAL A 70 -8.83 8.06 -7.51
CA VAL A 70 -9.05 7.29 -8.75
C VAL A 70 -10.50 7.52 -9.20
N THR A 71 -10.67 8.06 -10.41
CA THR A 71 -11.99 8.28 -11.04
C THR A 71 -12.02 7.66 -12.43
N THR A 72 -13.19 7.17 -12.85
CA THR A 72 -13.42 6.78 -14.24
C THR A 72 -13.36 8.01 -15.15
N GLN A 73 -12.56 7.97 -16.21
CA GLN A 73 -12.68 8.96 -17.28
C GLN A 73 -13.86 8.59 -18.18
N THR A 74 -14.84 9.48 -18.25
CA THR A 74 -15.90 9.41 -19.26
C THR A 74 -15.41 10.21 -20.47
N LEU A 75 -15.21 9.53 -21.60
CA LEU A 75 -14.88 10.14 -22.89
C LEU A 75 -16.12 10.83 -23.51
#